data_AF-A0AAN2PM10-F1
#
_entry.id   AF-A0AAN2PM10-F1
#
_cell.length_a   1.000
_cell.length_b   1.000
_cell.length_c   1.000
_cell.angle_alpha   90.00
_cell.angle_beta   90.00
_cell.angle_gamma   90.00
#
_symmetry.space_group_name_H-M   'P 1'
#
loop_
_entity.id
_entity.type
_entity.pdbx_description
1 polymer ?
#
loop_
_entity_poly.entity_id
_entity_poly.type
_entity_poly.pdbx_seq_one_letter_code
_entity_poly.pdbx_strand_id
1 'polypeptide(L)'
;MTKRIFLTMLLVISLQIFLFNHFDGSKADLTGFLIVSGVPINNEFVLLGTWYMFFSGLSFLSLGYLRQYISGYGVYLMIREKSRVKLGISRIIKLMILISGLSLIQVLASIIFAYLTNEDHAFFYHDLQSFICITGLYIMTNFVLIFIQMALELYLTEQVSLLVINVYVLFSVTLGGVILSVQKLTWILYFLIPNFGMYVRVDLPESAGLSPVIAYMILTVISIIICAISYTRLKKMDLT
;
A
#
# COMPACT_ATOMS: atom_id res chain seq x y z
N MET A 1 -0.10 -18.06 10.81
CA MET A 1 0.80 -17.18 10.03
C MET A 1 2.10 -17.08 10.80
N THR A 2 3.15 -17.63 10.23
CA THR A 2 4.33 -18.14 10.93
C THR A 2 5.34 -17.02 11.20
N LYS A 3 5.97 -17.02 12.39
CA LYS A 3 7.02 -16.07 12.82
C LYS A 3 8.04 -15.72 11.73
N ARG A 4 8.30 -16.66 10.82
CA ARG A 4 9.14 -16.48 9.61
C ARG A 4 8.67 -15.34 8.71
N ILE A 5 7.39 -15.25 8.37
CA ILE A 5 6.84 -14.21 7.48
C ILE A 5 7.04 -12.81 8.08
N PHE A 6 6.78 -12.67 9.38
CA PHE A 6 7.00 -11.42 10.10
C PHE A 6 8.49 -11.04 10.09
N LEU A 7 9.38 -12.01 10.32
CA LEU A 7 10.83 -11.80 10.27
C LEU A 7 11.32 -11.42 8.86
N THR A 8 10.73 -12.00 7.81
CA THR A 8 11.01 -11.62 6.42
C THR A 8 10.60 -10.17 6.16
N MET A 9 9.43 -9.74 6.64
CA MET A 9 9.00 -8.35 6.50
C MET A 9 9.89 -7.38 7.28
N LEU A 10 10.34 -7.74 8.48
CA LEU A 10 11.33 -6.93 9.19
C LEU A 10 12.64 -6.81 8.42
N LEU A 11 13.11 -7.90 7.80
CA LEU A 11 14.30 -7.85 6.94
C LEU A 11 14.07 -6.93 5.74
N VAL A 12 12.90 -7.01 5.09
CA VAL A 12 12.53 -6.11 3.98
C VAL A 12 12.55 -4.65 4.42
N ILE A 13 11.97 -4.32 5.58
CA ILE A 13 11.97 -2.95 6.12
C ILE A 13 13.40 -2.48 6.39
N SER A 14 14.23 -3.30 7.04
CA SER A 14 15.63 -2.95 7.32
C SER A 14 16.45 -2.78 6.04
N LEU A 15 16.28 -3.67 5.07
CA LEU A 15 16.97 -3.59 3.77
C LEU A 15 16.55 -2.34 3.01
N GLN A 16 15.26 -2.02 3.00
CA GLN A 16 14.74 -0.81 2.37
C GLN A 16 15.38 0.45 2.97
N ILE A 17 15.41 0.57 4.29
CA ILE A 17 16.02 1.72 4.98
C ILE A 17 17.52 1.82 4.67
N PHE A 18 18.23 0.69 4.67
CA PHE A 18 19.65 0.65 4.32
C PHE A 18 19.92 1.13 2.89
N LEU A 19 19.10 0.67 1.92
CA LEU A 19 19.23 1.07 0.52
C LEU A 19 18.90 2.55 0.31
N PHE A 20 17.87 3.07 1.00
CA PHE A 20 17.56 4.51 0.97
C PHE A 20 18.75 5.36 1.43
N ASN A 21 19.45 4.94 2.47
CA ASN A 21 20.66 5.63 2.93
C ASN A 21 21.81 5.54 1.92
N HIS A 22 22.02 4.35 1.34
CA HIS A 22 23.12 4.15 0.39
C HIS A 22 22.97 4.97 -0.90
N PHE A 23 21.73 5.21 -1.33
CA PHE A 23 21.43 5.93 -2.57
C PHE A 23 21.12 7.43 -2.37
N ASP A 24 21.64 8.07 -1.32
CA ASP A 24 21.44 9.51 -1.06
C ASP A 24 19.94 9.90 -0.95
N GLY A 25 19.11 9.05 -0.32
CA GLY A 25 17.68 9.30 -0.15
C GLY A 25 17.33 10.62 0.56
N SER A 26 18.27 11.16 1.33
CA SER A 26 18.20 12.47 2.00
C SER A 26 18.08 13.66 1.04
N LYS A 27 18.63 13.55 -0.18
CA LYS A 27 18.47 14.59 -1.23
C LYS A 27 17.15 14.47 -1.98
N ALA A 28 16.55 13.28 -1.97
CA ALA A 28 15.27 13.01 -2.62
C ALA A 28 14.07 13.30 -1.72
N ASP A 29 14.28 13.40 -0.41
CA ASP A 29 13.24 13.57 0.59
C ASP A 29 13.40 14.89 1.38
N LEU A 30 12.52 15.85 1.09
CA LEU A 30 12.46 17.15 1.78
C LEU A 30 11.78 17.08 3.17
N THR A 31 11.27 15.91 3.58
CA THR A 31 10.41 15.75 4.77
C THR A 31 11.02 15.00 5.95
N GLY A 32 12.19 14.38 5.76
CA GLY A 32 12.86 13.55 6.77
C GLY A 32 12.16 12.21 7.05
N PHE A 33 11.15 11.83 6.27
CA PHE A 33 10.50 10.51 6.33
C PHE A 33 10.60 9.80 4.99
N LEU A 34 11.75 9.12 4.79
CA LEU A 34 12.21 8.49 3.54
C LEU A 34 11.15 7.64 2.81
N ILE A 35 10.13 7.17 3.54
CA ILE A 35 9.11 6.25 3.06
C ILE A 35 7.78 6.96 2.77
N VAL A 36 7.37 7.90 3.64
CA VAL A 36 6.09 8.61 3.57
C VAL A 36 6.15 9.76 2.55
N SER A 37 7.35 10.32 2.35
CA SER A 37 7.66 11.28 1.30
C SER A 37 7.30 10.73 -0.09
N GLY A 38 7.57 9.45 -0.31
CA GLY A 38 7.30 8.75 -1.56
C GLY A 38 8.40 8.93 -2.60
N VAL A 39 8.05 8.73 -3.88
CA VAL A 39 8.99 8.84 -4.99
C VAL A 39 8.90 10.24 -5.62
N PRO A 40 10.02 10.96 -5.79
CA PRO A 40 10.03 12.29 -6.39
C PRO A 40 9.52 12.27 -7.84
N ILE A 41 9.15 13.45 -8.34
CA ILE A 41 8.52 13.63 -9.66
C ILE A 41 9.47 13.22 -10.80
N ASN A 42 10.79 13.40 -10.61
CA ASN A 42 11.82 13.01 -11.57
C ASN A 42 11.95 11.49 -11.76
N ASN A 43 11.23 10.67 -10.97
CA ASN A 43 11.16 9.21 -11.09
C ASN A 43 12.55 8.55 -11.12
N GLU A 44 13.39 8.84 -10.14
CA GLU A 44 14.66 8.12 -9.98
C GLU A 44 14.36 6.62 -9.77
N PHE A 45 14.68 5.79 -10.79
CA PHE A 45 14.30 4.38 -10.83
C PHE A 45 14.84 3.57 -9.64
N VAL A 46 16.00 3.95 -9.12
CA VAL A 46 16.61 3.32 -7.94
C VAL A 46 15.79 3.60 -6.68
N LEU A 47 15.35 4.85 -6.49
CA LEU A 47 14.49 5.22 -5.38
C LEU A 47 13.10 4.58 -5.51
N LEU A 48 12.56 4.52 -6.73
CA LEU A 48 11.30 3.83 -7.04
C LEU A 48 11.37 2.35 -6.64
N GLY A 49 12.43 1.64 -7.04
CA GLY A 49 12.63 0.24 -6.69
C GLY A 49 12.74 0.02 -5.18
N THR A 50 13.42 0.95 -4.49
CA THR A 50 13.59 0.90 -3.03
C THR A 50 12.27 1.16 -2.30
N TRP A 51 11.49 2.15 -2.72
CA TRP A 51 10.14 2.42 -2.21
C TRP A 51 9.19 1.23 -2.44
N TYR A 52 9.19 0.68 -3.66
CA TYR A 52 8.34 -0.44 -4.06
C TYR A 52 8.61 -1.73 -3.29
N MET A 53 9.84 -1.93 -2.78
CA MET A 53 10.23 -3.16 -2.09
C MET A 53 9.28 -3.54 -0.94
N PHE A 54 8.82 -2.56 -0.16
CA PHE A 54 7.89 -2.80 0.93
C PHE A 54 6.51 -3.21 0.44
N PHE A 55 5.97 -2.50 -0.56
CA PHE A 55 4.68 -2.84 -1.14
C PHE A 55 4.71 -4.24 -1.76
N SER A 56 5.77 -4.58 -2.50
CA SER A 56 6.02 -5.92 -3.02
C SER A 56 6.01 -6.95 -1.89
N GLY A 57 6.73 -6.70 -0.79
CA GLY A 57 6.71 -7.58 0.39
C GLY A 57 5.30 -7.81 0.96
N LEU A 58 4.49 -6.75 1.10
CA LEU A 58 3.09 -6.86 1.52
C LEU A 58 2.25 -7.67 0.52
N SER A 59 2.42 -7.41 -0.76
CA SER A 59 1.72 -8.08 -1.85
C SER A 59 2.01 -9.58 -1.87
N PHE A 60 3.28 -9.98 -1.77
CA PHE A 60 3.70 -11.38 -1.63
C PHE A 60 3.21 -12.03 -0.33
N LEU A 61 3.16 -11.29 0.77
CA LEU A 61 2.64 -11.79 2.06
C LEU A 61 1.14 -12.08 1.99
N SER A 62 0.40 -11.30 1.21
CA SER A 62 -1.05 -11.48 0.99
C SER A 62 -1.38 -12.51 -0.09
N LEU A 63 -0.39 -13.06 -0.78
CA LEU A 63 -0.56 -14.03 -1.86
C LEU A 63 -1.32 -15.27 -1.38
N GLY A 64 -2.42 -15.58 -2.07
CA GLY A 64 -3.22 -16.79 -1.82
C GLY A 64 -3.94 -16.77 -0.48
N TYR A 65 -3.98 -15.64 0.21
CA TYR A 65 -4.61 -15.53 1.53
C TYR A 65 -6.09 -15.88 1.48
N LEU A 66 -6.74 -15.54 0.37
CA LEU A 66 -8.16 -15.79 0.14
C LEU A 66 -8.37 -17.12 -0.62
N ARG A 67 -7.48 -17.46 -1.56
CA ARG A 67 -7.62 -18.69 -2.35
C ARG A 67 -7.30 -19.99 -1.61
N GLN A 68 -6.39 -19.98 -0.63
CA GLN A 68 -6.20 -21.09 0.33
C GLN A 68 -7.43 -21.35 1.21
N TYR A 69 -8.36 -20.39 1.28
CA TYR A 69 -9.62 -20.57 1.96
C TYR A 69 -10.68 -21.15 1.02
N ILE A 70 -10.70 -20.69 -0.23
CA ILE A 70 -11.63 -21.15 -1.26
C ILE A 70 -11.33 -22.58 -1.72
N SER A 71 -10.08 -23.02 -1.61
CA SER A 71 -9.61 -24.33 -2.05
C SER A 71 -8.88 -25.09 -0.93
N GLY A 72 -8.92 -26.43 -0.95
CA GLY A 72 -8.25 -27.26 0.05
C GLY A 72 -8.94 -27.28 1.43
N TYR A 73 -8.17 -27.18 2.52
CA TYR A 73 -8.68 -27.31 3.90
C TYR A 73 -9.75 -26.26 4.26
N GLY A 74 -9.74 -25.10 3.60
CA GLY A 74 -10.73 -24.04 3.81
C GLY A 74 -12.15 -24.41 3.33
N VAL A 75 -12.27 -25.34 2.38
CA VAL A 75 -13.57 -25.87 1.92
C VAL A 75 -14.29 -26.59 3.07
N TYR A 76 -13.56 -27.41 3.83
CA TYR A 76 -14.12 -28.11 5.00
C TYR A 76 -14.57 -27.15 6.11
N LEU A 77 -13.86 -26.02 6.29
CA LEU A 77 -14.29 -24.96 7.20
C LEU A 77 -15.55 -24.25 6.70
N MET A 78 -15.66 -23.96 5.40
CA MET A 78 -16.85 -23.34 4.81
C MET A 78 -18.10 -24.21 4.84
N ILE A 79 -17.95 -25.54 4.76
CA ILE A 79 -19.07 -26.49 4.90
C ILE A 79 -19.54 -26.55 6.36
N ARG A 80 -18.61 -26.44 7.32
CA ARG A 80 -18.90 -26.58 8.76
C ARG A 80 -19.46 -25.32 9.40
N GLU A 81 -19.08 -24.13 8.93
CA GLU A 81 -19.59 -22.87 9.47
C GLU A 81 -20.83 -22.35 8.74
N LYS A 82 -21.79 -21.84 9.52
CA LYS A 82 -23.12 -21.39 9.07
C LYS A 82 -23.10 -20.20 8.08
N SER A 83 -21.97 -19.51 7.90
CA SER A 83 -21.87 -18.30 7.07
C SER A 83 -20.49 -18.16 6.42
N ARG A 84 -20.41 -18.47 5.12
CA ARG A 84 -19.20 -18.32 4.29
C ARG A 84 -18.66 -16.88 4.28
N VAL A 85 -19.57 -15.91 4.27
CA VAL A 85 -19.24 -14.48 4.25
C VAL A 85 -18.58 -14.04 5.57
N LYS A 86 -19.11 -14.48 6.72
CA LYS A 86 -18.58 -14.07 8.03
C LYS A 86 -17.11 -14.44 8.18
N LEU A 87 -16.70 -15.57 7.59
CA LEU A 87 -15.33 -16.03 7.60
C LEU A 87 -14.41 -15.26 6.65
N GLY A 88 -14.88 -15.01 5.43
CA GLY A 88 -14.18 -14.14 4.49
C GLY A 88 -13.90 -12.77 5.12
N ILE A 89 -14.92 -12.16 5.73
CA ILE A 89 -14.81 -10.88 6.44
C ILE A 89 -13.84 -10.97 7.63
N SER A 90 -13.93 -12.00 8.47
CA SER A 90 -13.01 -12.15 9.61
C SER A 90 -11.55 -12.27 9.17
N ARG A 91 -11.27 -12.97 8.06
CA ARG A 91 -9.93 -13.08 7.49
C ARG A 91 -9.44 -11.76 6.91
N ILE A 92 -10.30 -11.09 6.15
CA ILE A 92 -10.04 -9.74 5.66
C ILE A 92 -9.62 -8.84 6.82
N ILE A 93 -10.41 -8.78 7.91
CA ILE A 93 -10.09 -7.97 9.09
C ILE A 93 -8.72 -8.34 9.69
N LYS A 94 -8.39 -9.63 9.80
CA LYS A 94 -7.08 -10.08 10.31
C LYS A 94 -5.93 -9.62 9.41
N LEU A 95 -6.11 -9.67 8.10
CA LEU A 95 -5.11 -9.16 7.16
C LEU A 95 -4.96 -7.64 7.29
N MET A 96 -6.05 -6.91 7.51
CA MET A 96 -5.99 -5.44 7.63
C MET A 96 -5.27 -5.03 8.90
N ILE A 97 -5.51 -5.72 10.02
CA ILE A 97 -4.74 -5.52 11.25
C ILE A 97 -3.25 -5.77 10.99
N LEU A 98 -2.90 -6.81 10.22
CA LEU A 98 -1.52 -7.14 9.89
C LEU A 98 -0.87 -6.07 9.00
N ILE A 99 -1.54 -5.61 7.94
CA ILE A 99 -1.02 -4.57 7.03
C ILE A 99 -0.83 -3.26 7.78
N SER A 100 -1.82 -2.85 8.60
CA SER A 100 -1.71 -1.65 9.42
C SER A 100 -0.55 -1.76 10.42
N GLY A 101 -0.41 -2.91 11.09
CA GLY A 101 0.70 -3.16 12.02
C GLY A 101 2.07 -3.07 11.34
N LEU A 102 2.23 -3.70 10.17
CA LEU A 102 3.48 -3.66 9.40
C LEU A 102 3.79 -2.26 8.87
N SER A 103 2.78 -1.53 8.38
CA SER A 103 2.94 -0.15 7.91
C SER A 103 3.32 0.79 9.04
N LEU A 104 2.74 0.63 10.23
CA LEU A 104 3.13 1.39 11.42
C LEU A 104 4.55 1.08 11.87
N ILE A 105 4.95 -0.20 11.88
CA ILE A 105 6.34 -0.59 12.19
C ILE A 105 7.31 0.05 11.21
N GLN A 106 6.98 0.09 9.92
CA GLN A 106 7.80 0.71 8.90
C GLN A 106 7.94 2.23 9.13
N VAL A 107 6.84 2.92 9.43
CA VAL A 107 6.85 4.37 9.76
C VAL A 107 7.70 4.62 11.00
N LEU A 108 7.55 3.81 12.06
CA LEU A 108 8.38 3.90 13.27
C LEU A 108 9.86 3.67 12.97
N ALA A 109 10.18 2.68 12.16
CA ALA A 109 11.55 2.40 11.74
C ALA A 109 12.14 3.59 10.95
N SER A 110 11.35 4.23 10.08
CA SER A 110 11.80 5.45 9.40
C SER A 110 12.03 6.63 10.35
N ILE A 111 11.19 6.82 11.37
CA ILE A 111 11.39 7.87 12.38
C ILE A 111 12.69 7.66 13.15
N ILE A 112 12.92 6.43 13.62
CA ILE A 112 14.14 6.08 14.37
C ILE A 112 15.38 6.30 13.50
N PHE A 113 15.31 5.89 12.23
CA PHE A 113 16.42 6.07 11.30
C PHE A 113 16.73 7.54 11.03
N ALA A 114 15.70 8.36 10.77
CA ALA A 114 15.86 9.80 10.57
C ALA A 114 16.55 10.47 11.77
N TYR A 115 16.18 10.08 12.99
CA TYR A 115 16.82 10.56 14.22
C TYR A 115 18.30 10.16 14.33
N LEU A 116 18.67 8.94 13.92
CA LEU A 116 20.05 8.46 13.98
C LEU A 116 20.97 9.13 12.96
N THR A 117 20.43 9.52 11.80
CA THR A 117 21.22 10.07 10.69
C THR A 117 21.43 11.60 10.83
N ASN A 118 20.87 12.24 11.88
CA ASN A 118 20.93 13.70 12.09
C ASN A 118 20.56 14.49 10.84
N GLU A 119 19.57 14.02 10.09
CA GLU A 119 18.95 14.86 9.08
C GLU A 119 18.08 15.87 9.83
N ASP A 120 18.55 17.12 9.93
CA ASP A 120 17.89 18.28 10.56
C ASP A 120 16.54 18.66 9.91
N HIS A 121 15.86 17.71 9.27
CA HIS A 121 14.69 17.89 8.42
C HIS A 121 13.49 17.07 8.91
N ALA A 122 13.26 17.00 10.23
CA ALA A 122 11.98 16.55 10.77
C ALA A 122 10.89 17.61 10.52
N PHE A 123 10.48 17.78 9.26
CA PHE A 123 9.55 18.81 8.79
C PHE A 123 8.19 18.75 9.52
N PHE A 124 7.84 17.59 10.10
CA PHE A 124 6.60 17.41 10.87
C PHE A 124 6.73 17.53 12.39
N TYR A 125 7.89 17.92 12.94
CA TYR A 125 7.95 18.22 14.38
C TYR A 125 7.01 19.38 14.77
N HIS A 126 6.61 20.21 13.79
CA HIS A 126 5.75 21.37 13.99
C HIS A 126 4.29 21.20 13.53
N ASP A 127 3.96 20.19 12.70
CA ASP A 127 2.58 19.96 12.24
C ASP A 127 2.17 18.47 12.35
N LEU A 128 1.73 18.11 13.55
CA LEU A 128 1.21 16.79 13.87
C LEU A 128 -0.05 16.43 13.06
N GLN A 129 -0.83 17.42 12.63
CA GLN A 129 -2.05 17.17 11.86
C GLN A 129 -1.71 16.66 10.45
N SER A 130 -0.77 17.30 9.77
CA SER A 130 -0.33 16.86 8.44
C SER A 130 0.35 15.50 8.51
N PHE A 131 1.15 15.23 9.55
CA PHE A 131 1.75 13.90 9.75
C PHE A 131 0.69 12.77 9.86
N ILE A 132 -0.34 12.98 10.68
CA ILE A 132 -1.44 12.01 10.82
C ILE A 132 -2.17 11.82 9.50
N CYS A 133 -2.44 12.92 8.79
CA CYS A 133 -3.14 12.91 7.51
C CYS A 133 -2.40 12.06 6.46
N ILE A 134 -1.10 12.28 6.32
CA ILE A 134 -0.28 11.59 5.31
C ILE A 134 -0.03 10.13 5.70
N THR A 135 0.27 9.87 6.97
CA THR A 135 0.42 8.50 7.48
C THR A 135 -0.86 7.69 7.28
N GLY A 136 -2.02 8.32 7.53
CA GLY A 136 -3.31 7.71 7.26
C GLY A 136 -3.53 7.41 5.77
N LEU A 137 -3.16 8.33 4.87
CA LEU A 137 -3.25 8.12 3.43
C LEU A 137 -2.34 6.98 2.97
N TYR A 138 -1.12 6.90 3.48
CA TYR A 138 -0.18 5.83 3.19
C TYR A 138 -0.74 4.46 3.58
N ILE A 139 -1.22 4.32 4.83
CA ILE A 139 -1.82 3.08 5.33
C ILE A 139 -3.06 2.71 4.52
N MET A 140 -3.93 3.68 4.24
CA MET A 140 -5.17 3.46 3.50
C MET A 140 -4.92 3.11 2.03
N THR A 141 -3.88 3.67 1.42
CA THR A 141 -3.44 3.33 0.06
C THR A 141 -2.97 1.87 0.00
N ASN A 142 -2.08 1.47 0.92
CA ASN A 142 -1.63 0.08 1.01
C ASN A 142 -2.79 -0.89 1.27
N PHE A 143 -3.72 -0.51 2.15
CA PHE A 143 -4.95 -1.26 2.41
C PHE A 143 -5.74 -1.50 1.12
N VAL A 144 -6.02 -0.45 0.36
CA VAL A 144 -6.84 -0.53 -0.87
C VAL A 144 -6.15 -1.40 -1.90
N LEU A 145 -4.84 -1.23 -2.11
CA LEU A 145 -4.09 -2.01 -3.09
C LEU A 145 -4.10 -3.51 -2.77
N ILE A 146 -3.92 -3.90 -1.51
CA ILE A 146 -4.01 -5.32 -1.11
C ILE A 146 -5.45 -5.83 -1.19
N PHE A 147 -6.45 -4.98 -0.93
CA PHE A 147 -7.84 -5.32 -1.17
C PHE A 147 -8.16 -5.58 -2.63
N ILE A 148 -7.62 -4.78 -3.54
CA ILE A 148 -7.72 -5.01 -4.98
C ILE A 148 -7.08 -6.37 -5.31
N GLN A 149 -5.87 -6.65 -4.80
CA GLN A 149 -5.21 -7.94 -5.02
C GLN A 149 -6.10 -9.12 -4.56
N MET A 150 -6.62 -9.07 -3.33
CA MET A 150 -7.50 -10.12 -2.82
C MET A 150 -8.79 -10.27 -3.61
N ALA A 151 -9.37 -9.15 -4.06
CA ALA A 151 -10.55 -9.20 -4.91
C ALA A 151 -10.25 -9.83 -6.26
N LEU A 152 -9.07 -9.56 -6.84
CA LEU A 152 -8.61 -10.22 -8.08
C LEU A 152 -8.42 -11.73 -7.87
N GLU A 153 -7.94 -12.19 -6.71
CA GLU A 153 -7.77 -13.62 -6.41
C GLU A 153 -9.10 -14.41 -6.42
N LEU A 154 -10.25 -13.73 -6.29
CA LEU A 154 -11.58 -14.33 -6.44
C LEU A 154 -11.95 -14.67 -7.90
N TYR A 155 -11.24 -14.09 -8.86
CA TYR A 155 -11.50 -14.23 -10.29
C TYR A 155 -10.33 -14.87 -11.05
N LEU A 156 -9.10 -14.62 -10.60
CA LEU A 156 -7.86 -15.03 -11.26
C LEU A 156 -7.05 -15.99 -10.36
N THR A 157 -5.95 -16.52 -10.89
CA THR A 157 -4.96 -17.25 -10.07
C THR A 157 -4.22 -16.30 -9.14
N GLU A 158 -3.69 -16.84 -8.04
CA GLU A 158 -2.93 -16.07 -7.04
C GLU A 158 -1.76 -15.33 -7.70
N GLN A 159 -1.03 -16.04 -8.56
CA GLN A 159 0.15 -15.52 -9.27
C GLN A 159 -0.22 -14.42 -10.26
N VAL A 160 -1.34 -14.55 -10.97
CA VAL A 160 -1.80 -13.52 -11.93
C VAL A 160 -2.30 -12.29 -11.17
N SER A 161 -3.01 -12.47 -10.06
CA SER A 161 -3.50 -11.36 -9.23
C SER A 161 -2.33 -10.55 -8.65
N LEU A 162 -1.30 -11.25 -8.17
CA LEU A 162 -0.04 -10.67 -7.72
C LEU A 162 0.65 -9.89 -8.85
N LEU A 163 0.78 -10.48 -10.03
CA LEU A 163 1.42 -9.81 -11.17
C LEU A 163 0.66 -8.53 -11.56
N VAL A 164 -0.67 -8.60 -11.67
CA VAL A 164 -1.52 -7.48 -12.08
C VAL A 164 -1.38 -6.31 -11.11
N ILE A 165 -1.46 -6.55 -9.79
CA ILE A 165 -1.38 -5.44 -8.83
C ILE A 165 0.01 -4.81 -8.81
N ASN A 166 1.08 -5.60 -8.90
CA ASN A 166 2.44 -5.08 -8.88
C ASN A 166 2.79 -4.29 -10.15
N VAL A 167 2.34 -4.76 -11.32
CA VAL A 167 2.44 -3.99 -12.58
C VAL A 167 1.64 -2.69 -12.48
N TYR A 168 0.41 -2.74 -11.94
CA TYR A 168 -0.39 -1.54 -11.72
C TYR A 168 0.30 -0.53 -10.82
N VAL A 169 0.93 -0.96 -9.72
CA VAL A 169 1.64 -0.04 -8.81
C VAL A 169 2.80 0.64 -9.50
N LEU A 170 3.68 -0.12 -10.16
CA LEU A 170 4.84 0.45 -10.86
C LEU A 170 4.41 1.37 -12.01
N PHE A 171 3.44 0.94 -12.80
CA PHE A 171 2.88 1.76 -13.88
C PHE A 171 2.27 3.06 -13.35
N SER A 172 1.50 2.97 -12.25
CA SER A 172 0.82 4.11 -11.67
C SER A 172 1.79 5.15 -11.10
N VAL A 173 2.87 4.71 -10.44
CA VAL A 173 3.87 5.63 -9.89
C VAL A 173 4.69 6.27 -11.02
N THR A 174 5.11 5.49 -12.02
CA THR A 174 5.87 6.04 -13.15
C THR A 174 5.04 7.04 -13.96
N LEU A 175 3.81 6.66 -14.35
CA LEU A 175 2.89 7.54 -15.08
C LEU A 175 2.52 8.78 -14.23
N GLY A 176 2.30 8.61 -12.93
CA GLY A 176 1.99 9.72 -12.03
C GLY A 176 3.09 10.78 -11.99
N GLY A 177 4.37 10.36 -11.93
CA GLY A 177 5.49 11.30 -12.00
C GLY A 177 5.56 12.05 -13.33
N VAL A 178 5.29 11.37 -14.46
CA VAL A 178 5.26 12.01 -15.79
C VAL A 178 4.11 13.02 -15.91
N ILE A 179 2.93 12.69 -15.39
CA ILE A 179 1.77 13.60 -15.43
C ILE A 179 2.04 14.85 -14.59
N LEU A 180 2.62 14.68 -13.40
CA LEU A 180 2.99 15.77 -12.51
C LEU A 180 4.09 16.66 -13.11
N SER A 181 5.04 16.11 -13.86
CA SER A 181 6.10 16.90 -14.50
C SER A 181 5.60 17.74 -15.67
N VAL A 182 4.61 17.23 -16.43
CA VAL A 182 4.02 17.94 -17.58
C VAL A 182 2.89 18.90 -17.14
N GLN A 183 2.37 18.75 -15.91
CA GLN A 183 1.26 19.54 -15.36
C GLN A 183 0.01 19.56 -16.25
N LYS A 184 -0.22 18.50 -17.04
CA LYS A 184 -1.39 18.33 -17.89
C LYS A 184 -2.14 17.09 -17.50
N LEU A 185 -3.48 17.11 -17.65
CA LEU A 185 -4.32 15.93 -17.43
C LEU A 185 -4.23 15.39 -15.98
N THR A 186 -4.03 16.29 -15.00
CA THR A 186 -3.86 15.96 -13.57
C THR A 186 -5.04 15.20 -12.97
N TRP A 187 -6.25 15.28 -13.57
CA TRP A 187 -7.40 14.48 -13.15
C TRP A 187 -7.16 12.97 -13.24
N ILE A 188 -6.26 12.51 -14.12
CA ILE A 188 -5.91 11.08 -14.24
C ILE A 188 -5.21 10.58 -12.98
N LEU A 189 -4.50 11.45 -12.25
CA LEU A 189 -3.81 11.09 -11.01
C LEU A 189 -4.76 10.52 -9.95
N TYR A 190 -6.05 10.88 -10.01
CA TYR A 190 -7.07 10.33 -9.11
C TYR A 190 -7.37 8.84 -9.35
N PHE A 191 -7.00 8.28 -10.50
CA PHE A 191 -7.07 6.83 -10.77
C PHE A 191 -5.78 6.10 -10.41
N LEU A 192 -4.71 6.85 -10.13
CA LEU A 192 -3.36 6.33 -9.89
C LEU A 192 -3.11 6.19 -8.38
N ILE A 193 -3.86 5.28 -7.74
CA ILE A 193 -4.01 5.12 -6.29
C ILE A 193 -2.69 5.17 -5.49
N PRO A 194 -1.60 4.47 -5.88
CA PRO A 194 -0.31 4.55 -5.19
C PRO A 194 0.22 5.96 -4.93
N ASN A 195 -0.15 6.93 -5.77
CA ASN A 195 0.30 8.32 -5.63
C ASN A 195 -0.32 9.01 -4.40
N PHE A 196 -1.47 8.56 -3.92
CA PHE A 196 -2.11 9.12 -2.72
C PHE A 196 -1.32 8.88 -1.45
N GLY A 197 -0.55 7.79 -1.39
CA GLY A 197 0.29 7.45 -0.24
C GLY A 197 1.62 8.19 -0.20
N MET A 198 1.87 9.13 -1.12
CA MET A 198 3.15 9.84 -1.26
C MET A 198 2.96 11.33 -0.99
N TYR A 199 3.56 11.84 0.08
CA TYR A 199 3.44 13.25 0.44
C TYR A 199 3.87 14.20 -0.67
N VAL A 200 5.02 13.96 -1.29
CA VAL A 200 5.60 14.83 -2.34
C VAL A 200 4.69 14.96 -3.57
N ARG A 201 3.72 14.05 -3.73
CA ARG A 201 2.75 14.06 -4.84
C ARG A 201 1.39 14.64 -4.44
N VAL A 202 1.10 14.66 -3.14
CA VAL A 202 -0.16 15.13 -2.57
C VAL A 202 -0.04 16.60 -2.18
N ASP A 203 1.03 17.00 -1.50
CA ASP A 203 1.22 18.37 -0.98
C ASP A 203 1.96 19.30 -1.96
N LEU A 204 1.80 19.04 -3.27
CA LEU A 204 2.26 19.98 -4.29
C LEU A 204 1.39 21.25 -4.22
N PRO A 205 1.99 22.46 -4.35
CA PRO A 205 1.24 23.71 -4.33
C PRO A 205 0.03 23.63 -5.27
N GLU A 206 -1.13 24.11 -4.79
CA GLU A 206 -2.52 23.86 -5.26
C GLU A 206 -2.80 23.94 -6.78
N SER A 207 -1.86 24.37 -7.60
CA SER A 207 -1.96 24.40 -9.06
C SER A 207 -1.77 23.03 -9.76
N ALA A 208 -1.13 22.04 -9.12
CA ALA A 208 -0.80 20.75 -9.77
C ALA A 208 -0.95 19.49 -8.88
N GLY A 209 -1.21 19.66 -7.58
CA GLY A 209 -1.25 18.57 -6.59
C GLY A 209 -2.59 17.83 -6.46
N LEU A 210 -2.54 16.68 -5.78
CA LEU A 210 -3.73 15.90 -5.39
C LEU A 210 -4.27 16.42 -4.06
N SER A 211 -5.53 16.86 -4.01
CA SER A 211 -6.16 17.20 -2.71
C SER A 211 -6.19 15.98 -1.77
N PRO A 212 -5.62 16.06 -0.55
CA PRO A 212 -5.65 14.95 0.43
C PRO A 212 -7.07 14.49 0.76
N VAL A 213 -8.00 15.45 0.87
CA VAL A 213 -9.41 15.18 1.20
C VAL A 213 -10.07 14.37 0.08
N ILE A 214 -9.82 14.74 -1.17
CA ILE A 214 -10.35 14.01 -2.34
C ILE A 214 -9.75 12.61 -2.42
N ALA A 215 -8.45 12.46 -2.12
CA ALA A 215 -7.78 11.15 -2.08
C ALA A 215 -8.45 10.21 -1.06
N TYR A 216 -8.74 10.69 0.16
CA TYR A 216 -9.49 9.92 1.16
C TYR A 216 -10.89 9.52 0.68
N MET A 217 -11.62 10.44 0.05
CA MET A 217 -12.94 10.14 -0.50
C MET A 217 -12.88 9.07 -1.58
N ILE A 218 -11.90 9.13 -2.48
CA ILE A 218 -11.73 8.13 -3.53
C ILE A 218 -11.37 6.77 -2.93
N LEU A 219 -10.40 6.72 -2.01
CA LEU A 219 -9.99 5.48 -1.34
C LEU A 219 -11.16 4.82 -0.59
N THR A 220 -12.01 5.61 0.07
CA THR A 220 -13.20 5.09 0.79
C THR A 220 -14.23 4.52 -0.19
N VAL A 221 -14.55 5.24 -1.26
CA VAL A 221 -15.49 4.77 -2.29
C VAL A 221 -14.98 3.50 -2.96
N ILE A 222 -13.71 3.44 -3.35
CA ILE A 222 -13.09 2.25 -3.94
C ILE A 222 -13.17 1.06 -2.96
N SER A 223 -12.88 1.29 -1.68
CA SER A 223 -12.98 0.24 -0.65
C SER A 223 -14.40 -0.32 -0.54
N ILE A 224 -15.43 0.54 -0.57
CA ILE A 224 -16.84 0.12 -0.52
C ILE A 224 -17.20 -0.73 -1.75
N ILE A 225 -16.79 -0.28 -2.95
CA ILE A 225 -17.05 -1.00 -4.20
C ILE A 225 -16.39 -2.38 -4.17
N ILE A 226 -15.12 -2.46 -3.75
CA ILE A 226 -14.39 -3.74 -3.66
C ILE A 226 -15.04 -4.67 -2.64
N CYS A 227 -15.46 -4.14 -1.48
CA CYS A 227 -16.19 -4.91 -0.47
C CYS A 227 -17.49 -5.49 -1.05
N ALA A 228 -18.27 -4.68 -1.78
CA ALA A 228 -19.51 -5.13 -2.39
C ALA A 228 -19.28 -6.24 -3.43
N ILE A 229 -18.31 -6.05 -4.34
CA ILE A 229 -17.95 -7.04 -5.36
C ILE A 229 -17.47 -8.35 -4.71
N SER A 230 -16.59 -8.25 -3.71
CA SER A 230 -16.05 -9.40 -2.98
C SER A 230 -17.15 -10.16 -2.23
N TYR A 231 -18.08 -9.44 -1.59
CA TYR A 231 -19.24 -10.04 -0.92
C TYR A 231 -20.14 -10.79 -1.91
N THR A 232 -20.50 -10.16 -3.03
CA THR A 232 -21.36 -10.79 -4.04
C THR A 232 -20.72 -12.06 -4.60
N ARG A 233 -19.40 -12.03 -4.84
CA ARG A 233 -18.67 -13.17 -5.39
C ARG A 233 -18.57 -14.30 -4.37
N LEU A 234 -18.21 -14.02 -3.12
CA LEU A 234 -18.16 -15.02 -2.05
C LEU A 234 -19.51 -15.71 -1.80
N LYS A 235 -20.62 -14.97 -1.94
CA LYS A 235 -21.97 -15.54 -1.80
C LYS A 235 -22.33 -16.51 -2.92
N LYS A 236 -21.94 -16.20 -4.16
CA LYS A 236 -22.26 -16.98 -5.37
C LYS A 236 -21.26 -18.07 -5.70
N MET A 237 -20.29 -18.32 -4.82
CA MET A 237 -19.22 -19.26 -5.10
C MET A 237 -19.66 -20.68 -4.78
N ASP A 238 -19.69 -21.52 -5.81
CA ASP A 238 -19.98 -22.96 -5.67
C ASP A 238 -18.75 -23.68 -5.12
N LEU A 239 -18.97 -24.50 -4.09
CA LEU A 239 -17.95 -25.37 -3.50
C LEU A 239 -18.12 -26.73 -4.18
N THR A 240 -17.34 -26.96 -5.24
CA THR A 240 -17.19 -28.29 -5.86
C THR A 240 -16.10 -29.08 -5.16
#